data_AF-A0A2I0K177-F1
#
_entry.id   AF-A0A2I0K177-F1
#
_cell.length_a   1.000
_cell.length_b   1.000
_cell.length_c   1.000
_cell.angle_alpha   90.00
_cell.angle_beta   90.00
_cell.angle_gamma   90.00
#
_symmetry.space_group_name_H-M   'P 1'
#
loop_
_entity.id
_entity.type
_entity.pdbx_description
1 polymer ?
#
loop_
_entity_poly.entity_id
_entity_poly.type
_entity_poly.pdbx_seq_one_letter_code
_entity_poly.pdbx_strand_id
1 'polypeptide(L)'
;MTDYAAEQEMEIEALRAILMDDFKDIHSSESGLNTSSPCFQITISPQDDEADDTTNIPVQLGLIFSHTGKYPDEPPLLNVTSLRGIQTDDLKTLKEKLQQE
;
A
#
# COMPACT_ATOMS: atom_id res chain seq x y z
N MET A 1 25.69 11.65 5.74
CA MET A 1 24.44 12.42 5.74
C MET A 1 23.60 11.73 4.68
N THR A 2 22.64 10.91 5.10
CA THR A 2 21.82 10.12 4.20
C THR A 2 20.85 11.05 3.51
N ASP A 3 20.80 11.00 2.18
CA ASP A 3 19.82 11.77 1.40
C ASP A 3 18.54 10.93 1.30
N TYR A 4 17.70 11.04 2.33
CA TYR A 4 16.44 10.30 2.39
C TYR A 4 15.56 10.58 1.18
N ALA A 5 15.57 11.81 0.64
CA ALA A 5 14.74 12.15 -0.50
C ALA A 5 15.17 11.39 -1.76
N ALA A 6 16.48 11.32 -2.03
CA ALA A 6 17.00 10.58 -3.18
C ALA A 6 16.76 9.07 -3.05
N GLU A 7 16.92 8.49 -1.86
CA GLU A 7 16.65 7.07 -1.62
C GLU A 7 15.15 6.75 -1.77
N GLN A 8 14.28 7.59 -1.21
CA GLN A 8 12.84 7.47 -1.34
C GLN A 8 12.38 7.56 -2.81
N GLU A 9 12.92 8.51 -3.58
CA GLU A 9 12.58 8.65 -5.01
C GLU A 9 13.00 7.41 -5.81
N MET A 10 14.20 6.88 -5.55
CA MET A 10 14.70 5.66 -6.18
C MET A 10 13.82 4.45 -5.86
N GLU A 11 13.36 4.31 -4.61
CA GLU A 11 12.44 3.24 -4.23
C GLU A 11 11.10 3.36 -4.95
N ILE A 12 10.52 4.55 -5.03
CA ILE A 12 9.25 4.78 -5.75
C ILE A 12 9.39 4.44 -7.24
N GLU A 13 10.50 4.80 -7.87
CA GLU A 13 10.77 4.43 -9.26
C GLU A 13 10.87 2.91 -9.42
N ALA A 14 11.58 2.22 -8.52
CA ALA A 14 11.68 0.78 -8.53
C ALA A 14 10.31 0.10 -8.34
N LEU A 15 9.50 0.55 -7.39
CA LEU A 15 8.16 0.02 -7.15
C LEU A 15 7.24 0.21 -8.35
N ARG A 16 7.27 1.39 -8.99
CA ARG A 16 6.51 1.65 -10.23
C ARG A 16 6.92 0.69 -11.35
N ALA A 17 8.21 0.39 -11.48
CA ALA A 17 8.69 -0.55 -12.49
C ALA A 17 8.29 -2.01 -12.20
N ILE A 18 8.31 -2.42 -10.92
CA ILE A 18 8.01 -3.80 -10.50
C ILE A 18 6.50 -4.07 -10.56
N LEU A 19 5.68 -3.13 -10.07
CA LEU A 19 4.25 -3.33 -9.84
C LEU A 19 3.36 -2.75 -10.96
N MET A 20 3.90 -1.89 -11.82
CA MET A 20 3.22 -1.33 -12.99
C MET A 20 1.80 -0.82 -12.66
N ASP A 21 0.76 -1.49 -13.18
CA ASP A 21 -0.65 -1.12 -13.02
C ASP A 21 -1.16 -1.26 -11.58
N ASP A 22 -0.50 -2.07 -10.75
CA ASP A 22 -0.86 -2.28 -9.36
C ASP A 22 -0.37 -1.14 -8.45
N PHE A 23 0.53 -0.28 -8.92
CA PHE A 23 1.05 0.87 -8.18
C PHE A 23 0.47 2.19 -8.70
N LYS A 24 -0.14 2.98 -7.81
CA LYS A 24 -0.81 4.23 -8.17
C LYS A 24 -0.48 5.36 -7.21
N ASP A 25 -0.29 6.55 -7.76
CA ASP A 25 -0.27 7.79 -6.98
C ASP A 25 -1.69 8.15 -6.54
N ILE A 26 -1.85 8.54 -5.28
CA ILE A 26 -3.13 8.99 -4.73
C ILE A 26 -2.99 10.34 -4.03
N HIS A 27 -4.08 11.10 -3.98
CA HIS A 27 -4.06 12.38 -3.28
C HIS A 27 -4.03 12.16 -1.76
N SER A 28 -3.35 13.03 -1.02
CA SER A 28 -3.25 12.93 0.44
C SER A 28 -4.63 12.91 1.13
N SER A 29 -5.61 13.63 0.57
CA SER A 29 -7.00 13.62 1.07
C SER A 29 -7.71 12.27 0.92
N GLU A 30 -7.29 11.43 -0.03
CA GLU A 30 -7.87 10.12 -0.31
C GLU A 30 -7.11 9.00 0.42
N SER A 31 -5.90 9.28 0.88
CA SER A 31 -5.02 8.31 1.52
C SER A 31 -5.51 7.81 2.89
N GLY A 32 -6.29 8.61 3.61
CA GLY A 32 -6.60 8.37 5.02
C GLY A 32 -5.39 8.50 5.94
N LEU A 33 -4.27 9.03 5.44
CA LEU A 33 -3.06 9.35 6.20
C LEU A 33 -3.06 10.83 6.60
N ASN A 34 -2.57 11.12 7.79
CA ASN A 34 -2.39 12.49 8.25
C ASN A 34 -1.04 13.04 7.77
N THR A 35 -0.92 13.30 6.47
CA THR A 35 0.31 13.76 5.82
C THR A 35 0.03 14.69 4.65
N SER A 36 0.96 15.59 4.38
CA SER A 36 1.02 16.39 3.16
C SER A 36 2.02 15.84 2.14
N SER A 37 2.73 14.76 2.47
CA SER A 37 3.68 14.10 1.58
C SER A 37 2.95 13.30 0.47
N PRO A 38 3.64 12.96 -0.63
CA PRO A 38 3.10 12.07 -1.65
C PRO A 38 2.60 10.76 -1.03
N CYS A 39 1.43 10.31 -1.48
CA CYS A 39 0.80 9.08 -1.04
C CYS A 39 0.68 8.13 -2.22
N PHE A 40 0.90 6.86 -1.96
CA PHE A 40 0.91 5.81 -2.97
C PHE A 40 -0.02 4.68 -2.52
N GLN A 41 -0.61 4.00 -3.50
CA GLN A 41 -1.44 2.82 -3.29
C GLN A 41 -0.89 1.65 -4.09
N ILE A 42 -0.73 0.52 -3.41
CA ILE A 42 -0.44 -0.78 -4.02
C ILE A 42 -1.71 -1.62 -3.96
N THR A 43 -2.11 -2.17 -5.09
CA THR A 43 -3.22 -3.13 -5.18
C THR A 43 -2.67 -4.52 -4.88
N ILE A 44 -3.16 -5.14 -3.82
CA ILE A 44 -2.78 -6.50 -3.41
C ILE A 44 -3.99 -7.41 -3.63
N SER A 45 -3.76 -8.48 -4.38
CA SER A 45 -4.74 -9.55 -4.59
C SER A 45 -4.14 -10.87 -4.10
N PRO A 46 -4.94 -11.80 -3.57
CA PRO A 46 -4.48 -13.15 -3.29
C PRO A 46 -3.87 -13.77 -4.54
N GLN A 47 -2.77 -14.51 -4.38
CA GLN A 47 -2.28 -15.36 -5.47
C GLN A 47 -3.19 -16.59 -5.54
N ASP A 48 -3.82 -16.81 -6.70
CA ASP A 48 -4.58 -18.04 -6.96
C ASP A 48 -3.59 -19.21 -7.12
N ASP A 49 -3.47 -20.03 -6.08
CA ASP A 49 -2.63 -21.24 -6.11
C ASP A 49 -3.31 -22.43 -6.82
N GLU A 50 -4.60 -22.34 -7.17
CA GLU A 50 -5.30 -23.41 -7.91
C GLU A 50 -6.07 -22.85 -9.10
N ALA A 51 -5.61 -23.23 -10.29
CA ALA A 51 -6.41 -23.18 -11.50
C ALA A 51 -7.67 -24.01 -11.27
N ASP A 52 -8.82 -23.34 -11.11
CA ASP A 52 -10.14 -23.69 -11.64
C ASP A 52 -11.27 -23.22 -10.71
N ASP A 53 -11.41 -21.89 -10.53
CA ASP A 53 -12.69 -21.34 -10.08
C ASP A 53 -12.96 -20.01 -10.79
N THR A 54 -13.33 -20.11 -12.07
CA THR A 54 -13.68 -19.01 -12.99
C THR A 54 -14.89 -18.16 -12.52
N THR A 55 -15.40 -18.39 -11.31
CA THR A 55 -16.56 -17.68 -10.75
C THR A 55 -16.25 -16.81 -9.54
N ASN A 56 -15.05 -16.89 -8.95
CA ASN A 56 -14.71 -16.08 -7.78
C ASN A 56 -14.01 -14.79 -8.20
N ILE A 57 -14.66 -13.66 -7.96
CA ILE A 57 -14.03 -12.35 -8.10
C ILE A 57 -13.03 -12.21 -6.93
N PRO A 58 -11.71 -12.16 -7.15
CA PRO A 58 -10.75 -12.16 -6.07
C PRO A 58 -10.91 -10.90 -5.21
N VAL A 59 -10.75 -11.06 -3.89
CA VAL A 59 -10.71 -9.91 -2.97
C VAL A 59 -9.50 -9.04 -3.30
N GLN A 60 -9.64 -7.72 -3.15
CA GLN A 60 -8.57 -6.77 -3.44
C GLN A 60 -8.41 -5.80 -2.28
N LEU A 61 -7.17 -5.63 -1.86
CA LEU A 61 -6.75 -4.72 -0.81
C LEU A 61 -5.95 -3.57 -1.42
N GLY A 62 -6.25 -2.35 -1.01
CA GLY A 62 -5.41 -1.18 -1.29
C GLY A 62 -4.50 -0.94 -0.09
N LEU A 63 -3.21 -1.26 -0.23
CA LEU A 63 -2.19 -0.85 0.73
C LEU A 63 -1.77 0.58 0.39
N ILE A 64 -2.05 1.51 1.30
CA ILE A 64 -1.73 2.92 1.14
C ILE A 64 -0.55 3.25 2.03
N PHE A 65 0.45 3.92 1.45
CA PHE A 65 1.59 4.38 2.22
C PHE A 65 2.07 5.76 1.82
N SER A 66 2.80 6.40 2.73
CA SER A 66 3.51 7.65 2.48
C SER A 66 4.82 7.65 3.23
N HIS A 67 5.91 7.98 2.54
CA HIS A 67 7.21 8.14 3.18
C HIS A 67 7.19 9.32 4.14
N THR A 68 7.74 9.08 5.32
CA THR A 68 8.01 10.10 6.32
C THR A 68 9.34 10.80 6.00
N GLY A 69 9.57 11.98 6.58
CA GLY A 69 10.76 12.78 6.25
C GLY A 69 12.08 12.11 6.63
N LYS A 70 12.07 11.14 7.54
CA LYS A 70 13.25 10.37 7.95
C LYS A 70 13.19 8.91 7.53
N TYR A 71 12.21 8.47 6.74
CA TYR A 71 12.23 7.11 6.21
C TYR A 71 13.53 6.88 5.41
N PRO A 72 14.27 5.78 5.65
CA PRO A 72 13.86 4.56 6.36
C PRO A 72 14.13 4.52 7.88
N ASP A 73 14.75 5.55 8.48
CA ASP A 73 15.05 5.59 9.93
C ASP A 73 13.78 5.64 10.81
N GLU A 74 12.68 6.19 10.26
CA GLU A 74 11.35 6.10 10.87
C GLU A 74 10.39 5.39 9.89
N PRO A 75 9.46 4.56 10.39
CA PRO A 75 8.58 3.79 9.52
C PRO A 75 7.70 4.71 8.67
N PRO A 76 7.27 4.26 7.47
CA PRO A 76 6.34 5.01 6.65
C PRO A 76 4.96 5.06 7.32
N LEU A 77 4.14 6.02 6.91
CA LEU A 77 2.74 6.04 7.30
C LEU A 77 1.99 4.99 6.48
N LEU A 78 1.21 4.14 7.14
CA LEU A 78 0.48 3.03 6.50
C LEU A 78 -1.02 3.12 6.78
N ASN A 79 -1.81 2.82 5.75
CA ASN A 79 -3.24 2.62 5.83
C ASN A 79 -3.66 1.51 4.88
N VAL A 80 -4.83 0.94 5.14
CA VAL A 80 -5.40 -0.11 4.28
C VAL A 80 -6.84 0.25 3.94
N THR A 81 -7.23 -0.04 2.70
CA THR A 81 -8.60 0.14 2.23
C THR A 81 -9.08 -1.12 1.51
N SER A 82 -10.38 -1.41 1.62
CA SER A 82 -11.02 -2.48 0.87
C SER A 82 -11.33 -1.98 -0.53
N LEU A 83 -10.62 -2.48 -1.54
CA LEU A 83 -10.96 -2.20 -2.94
C LEU A 83 -12.10 -3.11 -3.39
N ARG A 84 -12.14 -4.35 -2.88
CA ARG A 84 -13.12 -5.35 -3.27
C ARG A 84 -13.20 -6.50 -2.27
N GLY A 85 -14.41 -6.81 -1.80
CA GLY A 85 -14.72 -8.08 -1.13
C GLY A 85 -14.16 -8.26 0.29
N ILE A 86 -13.45 -7.27 0.87
CA ILE A 86 -12.97 -7.34 2.26
C ILE A 86 -13.94 -6.59 3.18
N GLN A 87 -14.41 -7.25 4.23
CA GLN A 87 -15.30 -6.67 5.23
C GLN A 87 -14.54 -5.71 6.15
N THR A 88 -15.25 -4.74 6.74
CA THR A 88 -14.65 -3.72 7.61
C THR A 88 -13.95 -4.30 8.84
N ASP A 89 -14.51 -5.36 9.44
CA ASP A 89 -13.92 -6.03 10.61
C ASP A 89 -12.61 -6.76 10.28
N ASP A 90 -12.56 -7.43 9.12
CA ASP A 90 -11.35 -8.07 8.61
C ASP A 90 -10.28 -7.03 8.25
N LEU A 91 -10.68 -5.92 7.61
CA LEU A 91 -9.80 -4.81 7.27
C LEU A 91 -9.19 -4.19 8.53
N LYS A 92 -9.98 -4.04 9.60
CA LYS A 92 -9.50 -3.55 10.89
C LYS A 92 -8.48 -4.50 11.51
N THR A 93 -8.76 -5.80 11.48
CA THR A 93 -7.84 -6.84 11.98
C THR A 93 -6.52 -6.82 11.20
N LEU A 94 -6.59 -6.66 9.87
CA LEU A 94 -5.40 -6.55 9.02
C LEU A 94 -4.58 -5.31 9.36
N LYS A 95 -5.25 -4.16 9.54
CA LYS A 95 -4.60 -2.91 9.93
C LYS A 95 -3.88 -3.02 11.28
N GLU A 96 -4.51 -3.67 12.25
CA GLU A 96 -3.93 -3.89 13.58
C GLU A 96 -2.70 -4.80 13.51
N LYS A 97 -2.72 -5.84 12.68
CA LYS A 97 -1.55 -6.71 12.47
C LYS A 97 -0.40 -6.00 11.77
N LEU A 98 -0.70 -5.20 10.74
CA LEU A 98 0.32 -4.44 10.01
C LEU A 98 1.06 -3.42 10.89
N GLN A 99 0.41 -2.93 11.95
CA GLN A 99 1.01 -2.02 12.92
C GLN A 99 1.89 -2.72 13.97
N GLN A 100 1.85 -4.05 14.06
CA GLN A 100 2.61 -4.85 15.04
C GLN A 100 3.91 -5.44 14.47
N GLU A 101 4.07 -5.44 13.15
CA GLU A 101 5.31 -5.80 12.44
C GLU A 101 6.26 -4.60 12.40
#